data_AF-A0A2A2HIT2-F1
#
_entry.id   AF-A0A2A2HIT2-F1
#
_cell.length_a   1.000
_cell.length_b   1.000
_cell.length_c   1.000
_cell.angle_alpha   90.00
_cell.angle_beta   90.00
_cell.angle_gamma   90.00
#
_symmetry.space_group_name_H-M   'P 1'
#
loop_
_entity.id
_entity.type
_entity.pdbx_description
1 polymer ?
#
loop_
_entity_poly.entity_id
_entity_poly.type
_entity_poly.pdbx_seq_one_letter_code
_entity_poly.pdbx_strand_id
1 'polypeptide(L)' 'MTVARISTEFTRFRDKTKLTWEGSPPSFHEIRSLSARLYTEKMGSNFAQKLLGHKSAEMTAKYQDDRSNSWIEI' A
#
# COMPACT_ATOMS: atom_id res chain seq x y z
N MET A 1 0.34 15.24 17.46
CA MET A 1 1.26 14.30 16.75
C MET A 1 1.38 14.76 15.30
N THR A 2 2.58 14.75 14.72
CA THR A 2 2.79 15.15 13.31
C THR A 2 2.85 13.92 12.41
N VAL A 3 2.52 14.07 11.13
CA VAL A 3 2.59 12.98 10.13
C VAL A 3 4.01 12.40 10.03
N ALA A 4 5.02 13.27 10.11
CA ALA A 4 6.42 12.85 10.14
C ALA A 4 6.72 11.88 11.30
N ARG A 5 6.18 12.14 12.50
CA ARG A 5 6.39 11.27 13.66
C ARG A 5 5.78 9.89 13.47
N ILE A 6 4.62 9.79 12.83
CA ILE A 6 3.98 8.49 12.53
C ILE A 6 4.84 7.68 11.56
N SER A 7 5.35 8.30 10.50
CA SER A 7 6.22 7.63 9.53
C SER A 7 7.53 7.13 10.17
N THR A 8 8.14 7.95 11.04
CA THR A 8 9.36 7.58 11.76
C THR A 8 9.12 6.42 12.72
N GLU A 9 8.05 6.44 13.51
CA GLU A 9 7.74 5.34 14.43
C GLU A 9 7.40 4.05 13.66
N PHE A 10 6.64 4.14 12.56
CA PHE A 10 6.38 2.99 11.70
C PHE A 10 7.69 2.36 11.19
N THR A 11 8.63 3.17 10.70
CA THR A 11 9.95 2.71 10.26
C THR A 11 10.68 1.98 11.40
N ARG A 12 10.69 2.56 12.60
CA ARG A 12 11.30 1.94 13.78
C ARG A 12 10.67 0.60 14.15
N PHE A 13 9.35 0.47 14.04
CA PHE A 13 8.66 -0.81 14.29
C PHE A 13 8.90 -1.82 13.18
N ARG A 14 8.88 -1.39 11.91
CA ARG A 14 9.21 -2.23 10.76
C ARG A 14 10.59 -2.85 10.90
N ASP A 15 11.61 -2.07 11.26
CA ASP A 15 12.99 -2.58 11.37
C ASP A 15 13.15 -3.62 12.49
N LYS A 16 12.27 -3.61 13.51
CA LYS A 16 12.22 -4.63 14.56
C LYS A 16 11.62 -5.97 14.13
N THR A 17 10.88 -6.00 13.02
CA THR A 17 10.23 -7.23 12.52
C THR A 17 11.22 -8.25 11.95
N LYS A 18 12.46 -7.83 11.68
CA LYS A 18 13.51 -8.64 11.02
C LYS A 18 13.09 -9.18 9.64
N LEU A 19 12.07 -8.58 9.02
CA LEU A 19 11.67 -8.89 7.66
C LEU A 19 12.71 -8.35 6.67
N THR A 20 13.04 -9.16 5.68
CA THR A 20 13.90 -8.77 4.55
C THR A 20 13.06 -8.31 3.38
N TRP A 21 13.55 -7.32 2.65
CA TRP A 21 12.87 -6.72 1.51
C TRP A 21 13.83 -6.70 0.32
N GLU A 22 13.30 -6.91 -0.88
CA GLU A 22 14.07 -6.66 -2.10
C GLU A 22 14.07 -5.16 -2.41
N GLY A 23 15.23 -4.53 -2.31
CA GLY A 23 15.39 -3.09 -2.52
C GLY A 23 15.00 -2.24 -1.31
N SER A 24 14.25 -1.15 -1.56
CA SER A 24 13.89 -0.18 -0.52
C SER A 24 12.73 -0.69 0.35
N PRO A 25 12.86 -0.70 1.68
CA PRO A 25 11.83 -1.23 2.56
C PRO A 25 10.57 -0.34 2.56
N PRO A 26 9.38 -0.93 2.77
CA PRO A 26 8.11 -0.21 2.65
C PRO A 26 7.99 0.91 3.69
N SER A 27 7.47 2.05 3.27
CA SER A 27 7.19 3.19 4.15
C SER A 27 5.77 3.11 4.72
N PHE A 28 5.43 4.00 5.65
CA PHE A 28 4.06 4.08 6.17
C PHE A 28 3.01 4.34 5.06
N HIS A 29 3.39 5.03 3.97
CA HIS A 29 2.49 5.30 2.84
C HIS A 29 2.05 4.02 2.11
N GLU A 30 2.84 2.95 2.16
CA GLU A 30 2.52 1.68 1.50
C GLU A 30 1.30 0.97 2.10
N ILE A 31 0.86 1.35 3.31
CA ILE A 31 -0.41 0.89 3.90
C ILE A 31 -1.60 1.30 3.02
N ARG A 32 -1.50 2.47 2.37
CA ARG A 32 -2.54 2.95 1.45
C ARG A 32 -2.63 2.09 0.20
N SER A 33 -1.48 1.69 -0.36
CA SER A 33 -1.40 0.74 -1.49
C SER A 33 -1.94 -0.63 -1.09
N LEU A 34 -1.57 -1.13 0.09
CA LEU A 34 -2.10 -2.39 0.62
C LEU A 34 -3.62 -2.35 0.77
N SER A 35 -4.16 -1.26 1.34
CA SER A 35 -5.60 -1.05 1.48
C SER A 35 -6.30 -1.08 0.11
N ALA A 36 -5.76 -0.38 -0.89
CA ALA A 36 -6.31 -0.38 -2.24
C ALA A 36 -6.44 -1.81 -2.81
N ARG A 37 -5.39 -2.64 -2.68
CA ARG A 37 -5.40 -4.03 -3.14
C ARG A 37 -6.44 -4.87 -2.41
N LEU A 38 -6.44 -4.86 -1.08
CA LEU A 38 -7.37 -5.64 -0.27
C LEU A 38 -8.85 -5.29 -0.54
N TYR A 39 -9.16 -4.00 -0.69
CA TYR A 39 -10.53 -3.56 -0.99
C TYR A 39 -10.92 -3.78 -2.44
N THR A 40 -9.95 -3.79 -3.36
CA THR A 40 -10.22 -4.16 -4.75
C THR A 40 -10.61 -5.62 -4.86
N GLU A 41 -9.88 -6.50 -4.17
CA GLU A 41 -10.17 -7.94 -4.13
C GLU A 41 -11.52 -8.22 -3.46
N LYS A 42 -11.82 -7.55 -2.33
CA LYS A 42 -13.05 -7.81 -1.56
C LYS A 42 -14.31 -7.12 -2.08
N MET A 43 -14.19 -5.91 -2.63
CA MET A 43 -15.32 -5.02 -2.92
C MET A 43 -15.29 -4.42 -4.33
N GLY A 44 -14.27 -4.74 -5.11
CA GLY A 44 -14.08 -4.25 -6.47
C GLY A 44 -13.34 -2.91 -6.57
N SER A 45 -12.78 -2.67 -7.75
CA SER A 45 -11.92 -1.51 -8.04
C SER A 45 -12.63 -0.15 -7.84
N ASN A 46 -13.92 -0.06 -8.18
CA ASN A 46 -14.72 1.16 -8.00
C ASN A 46 -14.87 1.56 -6.53
N PHE A 47 -15.00 0.57 -5.63
CA PHE A 47 -15.08 0.84 -4.20
C PHE A 47 -13.73 1.33 -3.69
N ALA A 48 -12.63 0.63 -4.06
CA ALA A 48 -11.29 1.04 -3.68
C ALA A 48 -10.96 2.46 -4.19
N GLN A 49 -11.31 2.80 -5.43
CA GLN A 49 -11.09 4.15 -5.97
C GLN A 49 -11.82 5.23 -5.15
N LYS A 50 -13.08 5.00 -4.77
CA LYS A 50 -13.86 5.92 -3.94
C LYS A 50 -13.27 6.03 -2.53
N LEU A 51 -12.86 4.91 -1.94
CA LEU A 51 -12.22 4.88 -0.62
C LEU A 51 -10.90 5.65 -0.61
N LEU A 52 -10.11 5.54 -1.67
CA LEU A 52 -8.89 6.33 -1.85
C LEU A 52 -9.19 7.78 -2.24
N GLY A 53 -10.41 8.12 -2.65
CA GLY A 53 -10.76 9.48 -3.08
C GLY A 53 -10.06 9.90 -4.37
N HIS A 54 -9.70 8.94 -5.23
CA HIS A 54 -9.05 9.23 -6.51
C HIS A 54 -10.10 9.55 -7.58
N LYS A 55 -9.91 10.67 -8.28
CA LYS A 55 -10.77 11.07 -9.40
C LYS A 55 -10.57 10.20 -10.65
N SER A 56 -9.33 9.80 -10.93
CA SER A 56 -9.00 8.91 -12.06
C SER A 56 -8.73 7.48 -11.58
N ALA A 57 -9.21 6.51 -12.36
CA ALA A 57 -8.93 5.09 -12.17
C ALA A 57 -7.42 4.78 -12.34
N GLU A 58 -6.70 5.55 -13.15
CA GLU A 58 -5.24 5.38 -13.38
C GLU A 58 -4.44 5.64 -12.10
N MET A 59 -4.89 6.59 -11.27
CA MET A 59 -4.28 6.84 -9.97
C MET A 59 -4.55 5.68 -9.01
N THR A 60 -5.69 5.00 -9.11
CA THR A 60 -5.97 3.81 -8.30
C THR A 60 -5.18 2.60 -8.78
N ALA A 61 -5.00 2.44 -10.10
CA ALA A 61 -4.20 1.38 -10.69
C ALA A 61 -2.76 1.38 -10.15
N LYS A 62 -2.14 2.57 -9.98
CA LYS A 62 -0.80 2.70 -9.36
C LYS A 62 -0.70 2.19 -7.91
N TYR A 63 -1.80 2.19 -7.17
CA TYR A 63 -1.85 1.67 -5.79
C TYR A 63 -2.31 0.21 -5.73
N GLN A 64 -2.94 -0.29 -6.79
CA GLN A 64 -3.29 -1.71 -6.97
C GLN A 64 -2.09 -2.52 -7.47
N ASP A 65 -1.17 -1.89 -8.19
CA ASP A 65 0.07 -2.49 -8.66
C ASP A 65 0.98 -2.85 -7.47
N ASP A 66 1.28 -4.13 -7.36
CA ASP A 66 2.11 -4.74 -6.33
C ASP A 66 3.61 -4.63 -6.63
N ARG A 67 3.99 -3.99 -7.74
CA ARG A 67 5.38 -3.82 -8.20
C ARG A 67 6.13 -5.16 -8.23
N SER A 68 5.48 -6.18 -8.78
CA SER A 68 6.07 -7.49 -9.04
C SER A 68 6.42 -8.32 -7.79
N ASN A 69 5.80 -8.04 -6.64
CA ASN A 69 5.95 -8.84 -5.41
C ASN A 69 4.89 -9.94 -5.25
N SER A 70 3.95 -10.03 -6.18
CA SER A 70 2.79 -10.91 -6.15
C SER A 70 2.87 -11.88 -7.32
N TRP A 71 2.72 -13.18 -7.05
CA TRP A 71 2.46 -14.16 -8.10
C TRP A 71 1.04 -13.92 -8.62
N ILE A 72 0.89 -13.68 -9.93
CA ILE A 72 -0.41 -13.67 -10.59
C ILE A 72 -0.80 -15.14 -10.73
N GLU A 73 -1.75 -15.62 -9.92
CA GLU A 73 -2.41 -16.90 -10.20
C GLU A 73 -3.21 -16.73 -11.49
N ILE A 74 -2.82 -17.50 -12.52
CA ILE A 74 -3.50 -17.61 -13.82
C ILE A 74 -4.63 -18.63 -13.69
#